data_AF-A0A1A7ZVP8-F1
#
_entry.id   AF-A0A1A7ZVP8-F1
#
_cell.length_a   1.000
_cell.length_b   1.000
_cell.length_c   1.000
_cell.angle_alpha   90.00
_cell.angle_beta   90.00
_cell.angle_gamma   90.00
#
_symmetry.space_group_name_H-M   'P 1'
#
loop_
_entity.id
_entity.type
_entity.pdbx_description
1 polymer ?
#
loop_
_entity_poly.entity_id
_entity_poly.type
_entity_poly.pdbx_seq_one_letter_code
_entity_poly.pdbx_strand_id
1 'polypeptide(L)'
;MIQNSFIDMENMFKLFEEEEEVKDEVNAGNLLFKLGKVEFENVYFSYLSGKEILRDVSFTVLPGQTVALVGPSGSGKSTIVRLLFRFYDVHGGCVRIDGQDISKVKQKSLRSHIGVVPQDTVLFNDTIRENIRYGRITASDQEVEEAAAAADIHDKIMTFPDGYDTQVGERGLKLSGGEKQRVAIARTILKAPQIVLLDEATSALDTQTERNIQASLDKVCTNRTTVVVAHRLSTIIGADQILVVSDGRIAERGRHEELLLKGGLYADMWLRQQQAHDSDSSSDTETKDRKSEKLQPPSASLAHHKH
;
A
#
# COMPACT_ATOMS: atom_id res chain seq x y z
N MET A 1 20.66 -14.40 -39.62
CA MET A 1 20.88 -13.04 -39.08
C MET A 1 19.83 -12.07 -39.59
N ILE A 2 19.71 -11.80 -40.90
CA ILE A 2 18.72 -10.85 -41.46
C ILE A 2 17.27 -11.22 -41.08
N GLN A 3 16.87 -12.49 -41.20
CA GLN A 3 15.51 -12.93 -40.87
C GLN A 3 15.11 -12.66 -39.40
N ASN A 4 16.01 -12.89 -38.45
CA ASN A 4 15.76 -12.59 -37.03
C ASN A 4 15.62 -11.08 -36.81
N SER A 5 16.48 -10.27 -37.43
CA SER A 5 16.37 -8.81 -37.36
C SER A 5 15.06 -8.27 -37.94
N PHE A 6 14.51 -8.93 -38.98
CA PHE A 6 13.18 -8.60 -39.50
C PHE A 6 12.06 -8.93 -38.51
N ILE A 7 12.13 -10.09 -37.86
CA ILE A 7 11.15 -10.48 -36.82
C ILE A 7 11.22 -9.50 -35.63
N ASP A 8 12.43 -9.13 -35.19
CA ASP A 8 12.62 -8.17 -34.09
C ASP A 8 12.06 -6.79 -34.46
N MET A 9 12.29 -6.35 -35.70
CA MET A 9 11.74 -5.10 -36.22
C MET A 9 10.21 -5.13 -36.30
N GLU A 10 9.61 -6.23 -36.76
CA GLU A 10 8.16 -6.40 -36.82
C GLU A 10 7.53 -6.34 -35.42
N ASN A 11 8.16 -6.98 -34.43
CA ASN A 11 7.72 -6.90 -33.03
C ASN A 11 7.83 -5.48 -32.47
N MET A 12 8.90 -4.75 -32.82
CA MET A 12 9.05 -3.34 -32.44
C MET A 12 7.95 -2.47 -33.05
N PHE A 13 7.63 -2.66 -34.34
CA PHE A 13 6.54 -1.92 -34.99
C PHE A 13 5.17 -2.24 -34.37
N LYS A 14 4.91 -3.50 -34.02
CA LYS A 14 3.69 -3.87 -33.28
C LYS A 14 3.54 -3.10 -31.98
N LEU A 15 4.63 -2.88 -31.23
CA LEU A 15 4.60 -2.08 -30.00
C LEU A 15 4.31 -0.59 -30.26
N PHE A 16 4.71 -0.05 -31.41
CA PHE A 16 4.38 1.34 -31.78
C PHE A 16 2.93 1.51 -32.24
N GLU A 17 2.27 0.43 -32.66
CA GLU A 17 0.87 0.41 -33.09
C GLU A 17 -0.11 0.15 -31.94
N GLU A 18 0.38 -0.32 -30.78
CA GLU A 18 -0.43 -0.51 -29.58
C GLU A 18 -1.06 0.82 -29.13
N GLU A 19 -2.37 0.78 -28.90
CA GLU A 19 -3.09 1.94 -28.42
C GLU A 19 -3.02 2.03 -26.90
N GLU A 20 -2.74 3.23 -26.38
CA GLU A 20 -2.86 3.49 -24.95
C GLU A 20 -4.29 3.24 -24.46
N GLU A 21 -4.45 2.40 -23.43
CA GLU A 21 -5.77 2.09 -22.86
C GLU A 21 -6.43 3.34 -22.22
N VAL A 22 -5.64 4.21 -21.58
CA VAL A 22 -6.12 5.41 -20.90
C VAL A 22 -5.45 6.64 -21.51
N LYS A 23 -6.23 7.43 -22.26
CA LYS A 23 -5.78 8.64 -22.95
C LYS A 23 -6.37 9.90 -22.30
N ASP A 24 -5.58 10.97 -22.28
CA ASP A 24 -6.10 12.31 -21.98
C ASP A 24 -6.92 12.81 -23.18
N GLU A 25 -8.07 13.42 -22.94
CA GLU A 25 -8.79 14.11 -24.02
C GLU A 25 -7.93 15.26 -24.59
N VAL A 26 -8.06 15.56 -25.89
CA VAL A 26 -7.26 16.58 -26.59
C VAL A 26 -7.30 17.95 -25.89
N ASN A 27 -8.43 18.29 -25.27
CA ASN A 27 -8.65 19.55 -24.57
C ASN A 27 -8.80 19.38 -23.04
N ALA A 28 -8.31 18.26 -22.49
CA ALA A 28 -8.38 18.01 -21.05
C ALA A 28 -7.72 19.15 -20.27
N GLY A 29 -8.46 19.72 -19.31
CA GLY A 29 -7.94 20.71 -18.38
C GLY A 29 -7.09 20.08 -17.28
N ASN A 30 -6.40 20.92 -16.50
CA ASN A 30 -5.85 20.48 -15.21
C ASN A 30 -6.99 20.27 -14.21
N LEU A 31 -6.81 19.34 -13.27
CA LEU A 31 -7.74 19.16 -12.16
C LEU A 31 -7.72 20.41 -11.28
N LEU A 32 -8.88 21.06 -11.10
CA LEU A 32 -9.02 22.21 -10.21
C LEU A 32 -9.26 21.71 -8.78
N PHE A 33 -8.19 21.39 -8.07
CA PHE A 33 -8.27 20.90 -6.70
C PHE A 33 -8.77 22.00 -5.75
N LYS A 34 -9.71 21.65 -4.87
CA LYS A 34 -10.27 22.53 -3.84
C LYS A 34 -10.11 21.91 -2.46
N LEU A 35 -10.94 20.92 -2.14
CA LEU A 35 -11.00 20.33 -0.80
C LEU A 35 -10.58 18.86 -0.82
N GLY A 36 -10.53 18.22 -1.98
CA GLY A 36 -10.18 16.80 -2.10
C GLY A 36 -11.34 15.87 -1.75
N LYS A 37 -12.58 16.25 -2.06
CA LYS A 37 -13.73 15.33 -1.95
C LYS A 37 -13.64 14.30 -3.08
N VAL A 38 -13.65 13.01 -2.76
CA VAL A 38 -13.63 11.91 -3.75
C VAL A 38 -14.99 11.24 -3.82
N GLU A 39 -15.50 10.98 -5.02
CA GLU A 39 -16.82 10.38 -5.24
C GLU A 39 -16.72 9.25 -6.27
N PHE A 40 -17.23 8.09 -5.92
CA PHE A 40 -17.54 7.00 -6.84
C PHE A 40 -19.05 6.98 -7.03
N GLU A 41 -19.52 7.11 -8.26
CA GLU A 41 -20.94 7.15 -8.63
C GLU A 41 -21.25 5.99 -9.60
N ASN A 42 -21.96 4.98 -9.10
CA ASN A 42 -22.43 3.81 -9.85
C ASN A 42 -21.32 3.13 -10.69
N VAL A 43 -20.14 2.92 -10.09
CA VAL A 43 -18.98 2.44 -10.83
C VAL A 43 -19.09 0.96 -11.18
N TYR A 44 -18.92 0.65 -12.47
CA TYR A 44 -18.79 -0.70 -13.03
C TYR A 44 -17.43 -0.87 -13.68
N PHE A 45 -16.78 -2.01 -13.45
CA PHE A 45 -15.45 -2.27 -14.00
C PHE A 45 -15.12 -3.75 -14.16
N SER A 46 -14.43 -4.07 -15.25
CA SER A 46 -13.85 -5.39 -15.56
C SER A 46 -12.46 -5.24 -16.20
N TYR A 47 -11.48 -6.03 -15.78
CA TYR A 47 -10.17 -6.08 -16.48
C TYR A 47 -10.23 -6.86 -17.80
N LEU A 48 -11.10 -7.87 -17.84
CA LEU A 48 -11.31 -8.71 -19.01
C LEU A 48 -12.81 -8.75 -19.28
N SER A 49 -13.18 -8.66 -20.55
CA SER A 49 -14.58 -8.69 -20.97
C SER A 49 -15.29 -9.94 -20.42
N GLY A 50 -16.46 -9.74 -19.82
CA GLY A 50 -17.26 -10.81 -19.21
C GLY A 50 -16.90 -11.18 -17.75
N LYS A 51 -15.84 -10.60 -17.17
CA LYS A 51 -15.49 -10.78 -15.74
C LYS A 51 -15.56 -9.45 -14.99
N GLU A 52 -16.78 -9.05 -14.63
CA GLU A 52 -17.02 -7.88 -13.79
C GLU A 52 -16.40 -8.05 -12.39
N ILE A 53 -15.58 -7.07 -12.02
CA ILE A 53 -14.93 -6.99 -10.70
C ILE A 53 -15.66 -6.02 -9.79
N LEU A 54 -16.09 -4.86 -10.31
CA LEU A 54 -16.91 -3.89 -9.58
C LEU A 54 -18.26 -3.76 -10.24
N ARG A 55 -19.32 -3.72 -9.42
CA ARG A 55 -20.71 -3.65 -9.83
C ARG A 55 -21.43 -2.63 -8.97
N ASP A 56 -21.84 -1.51 -9.55
CA ASP A 56 -22.61 -0.48 -8.85
C ASP A 56 -21.94 0.02 -7.54
N VAL A 57 -20.64 0.30 -7.59
CA VAL A 57 -19.92 0.80 -6.43
C VAL A 57 -20.13 2.31 -6.31
N SER A 58 -20.76 2.73 -5.21
CA SER A 58 -21.03 4.15 -4.93
C SER A 58 -20.68 4.54 -3.49
N PHE A 59 -19.78 5.51 -3.33
CA PHE A 59 -19.39 6.06 -2.03
C PHE A 59 -18.72 7.42 -2.17
N THR A 60 -18.59 8.13 -1.06
CA THR A 60 -17.94 9.44 -0.99
C THR A 60 -16.91 9.44 0.13
N VAL A 61 -15.75 10.01 -0.14
CA VAL A 61 -14.71 10.34 0.85
C VAL A 61 -14.69 11.86 0.99
N LEU A 62 -15.04 12.35 2.18
CA LEU A 62 -15.06 13.77 2.47
C LEU A 62 -13.64 14.33 2.64
N PRO A 63 -13.44 15.65 2.45
CA PRO A 63 -12.18 16.32 2.72
C PRO A 63 -11.63 15.98 4.10
N GLY A 64 -10.38 15.50 4.16
CA GLY A 64 -9.70 15.14 5.42
C GLY A 64 -10.20 13.86 6.09
N GLN A 65 -11.19 13.17 5.49
CA GLN A 65 -11.73 11.92 5.99
C GLN A 65 -10.82 10.74 5.62
N THR A 66 -10.70 9.78 6.53
CA THR A 66 -10.11 8.47 6.25
C THR A 66 -11.19 7.42 6.02
N VAL A 67 -11.25 6.87 4.81
CA VAL A 67 -12.13 5.74 4.45
C VAL A 67 -11.31 4.47 4.27
N ALA A 68 -11.69 3.42 5.00
CA ALA A 68 -11.07 2.10 4.87
C ALA A 68 -11.91 1.17 3.98
N LEU A 69 -11.24 0.44 3.09
CA LEU A 69 -11.80 -0.60 2.23
C LEU A 69 -11.34 -1.96 2.76
N VAL A 70 -12.30 -2.80 3.14
CA VAL A 70 -12.04 -4.14 3.70
C VAL A 70 -12.93 -5.17 3.03
N GLY A 71 -12.59 -6.46 3.14
CA GLY A 71 -13.36 -7.54 2.55
C GLY A 71 -12.49 -8.68 2.03
N PRO A 72 -13.11 -9.77 1.55
CA PRO A 72 -12.38 -10.95 1.08
C PRO A 72 -11.38 -10.65 -0.04
N SER A 73 -10.38 -11.52 -0.20
CA SER A 73 -9.47 -11.45 -1.34
C SER A 73 -10.24 -11.54 -2.66
N GLY A 74 -9.88 -10.69 -3.63
CA GLY A 74 -10.58 -10.63 -4.92
C GLY A 74 -11.89 -9.83 -4.94
N SER A 75 -12.30 -9.21 -3.83
CA SER A 75 -13.55 -8.44 -3.78
C SER A 75 -13.53 -7.11 -4.55
N GLY A 76 -12.35 -6.65 -5.02
CA GLY A 76 -12.21 -5.44 -5.84
C GLY A 76 -11.59 -4.22 -5.13
N LYS A 77 -11.11 -4.35 -3.89
CA LYS A 77 -10.52 -3.25 -3.10
C LYS A 77 -9.38 -2.51 -3.82
N SER A 78 -8.34 -3.23 -4.25
CA SER A 78 -7.21 -2.62 -4.98
C SER A 78 -7.61 -2.08 -6.36
N THR A 79 -8.70 -2.61 -6.95
CA THR A 79 -9.27 -2.04 -8.18
C THR A 79 -9.80 -0.62 -7.94
N ILE A 80 -10.45 -0.37 -6.80
CA ILE A 80 -10.93 0.98 -6.43
C ILE A 80 -9.75 1.97 -6.37
N VAL A 81 -8.63 1.57 -5.75
CA VAL A 81 -7.40 2.38 -5.68
C VAL A 81 -6.84 2.66 -7.08
N ARG A 82 -6.78 1.64 -7.94
CA ARG A 82 -6.28 1.77 -9.32
C ARG A 82 -7.16 2.67 -10.18
N LEU A 83 -8.49 2.62 -10.00
CA LEU A 83 -9.44 3.50 -10.68
C LEU A 83 -9.30 4.94 -10.21
N LEU A 84 -9.13 5.17 -8.89
CA LEU A 84 -8.92 6.52 -8.36
C LEU A 84 -7.60 7.15 -8.86
N PHE A 85 -6.56 6.35 -9.05
CA PHE A 85 -5.31 6.79 -9.69
C PHE A 85 -5.39 6.84 -11.23
N ARG A 86 -6.55 6.47 -11.80
CA ARG A 86 -6.84 6.34 -13.23
C ARG A 86 -5.77 5.54 -13.97
N PHE A 87 -5.47 4.35 -13.46
CA PHE A 87 -4.75 3.32 -14.22
C PHE A 87 -5.65 2.66 -15.27
N TYR A 88 -6.96 2.68 -15.04
CA TYR A 88 -7.99 2.17 -15.93
C TYR A 88 -9.16 3.15 -15.94
N ASP A 89 -9.89 3.20 -17.04
CA ASP A 89 -11.18 3.90 -17.10
C ASP A 89 -12.33 2.96 -16.68
N VAL A 90 -13.40 3.55 -16.15
CA VAL A 90 -14.59 2.79 -15.73
C VAL A 90 -15.43 2.39 -16.95
N HIS A 91 -16.10 1.24 -16.86
CA HIS A 91 -17.02 0.79 -17.92
C HIS A 91 -18.42 1.41 -17.78
N GLY A 92 -18.77 1.85 -16.57
CA GLY A 92 -20.02 2.54 -16.26
C GLY A 92 -19.88 3.33 -14.98
N GLY A 93 -20.71 4.37 -14.83
CA GLY A 93 -20.60 5.33 -13.73
C GLY A 93 -19.49 6.35 -13.96
N CYS A 94 -19.04 7.01 -12.89
CA CYS A 94 -17.90 7.90 -12.93
C CYS A 94 -17.18 8.01 -11.59
N VAL A 95 -15.92 8.44 -11.63
CA VAL A 95 -15.13 8.79 -10.44
C VAL A 95 -14.83 10.28 -10.50
N ARG A 96 -15.10 11.01 -9.41
CA ARG A 96 -14.94 12.46 -9.35
C ARG A 96 -14.04 12.89 -8.20
N ILE A 97 -13.32 13.99 -8.43
CA ILE A 97 -12.61 14.73 -7.39
C ILE A 97 -13.10 16.18 -7.42
N ASP A 98 -13.60 16.67 -6.29
CA ASP A 98 -14.20 18.00 -6.15
C ASP A 98 -15.27 18.30 -7.23
N GLY A 99 -16.07 17.29 -7.56
CA GLY A 99 -17.12 17.34 -8.57
C GLY A 99 -16.66 17.24 -10.02
N GLN A 100 -15.35 17.12 -10.29
CA GLN A 100 -14.78 16.96 -11.63
C GLN A 100 -14.55 15.47 -11.92
N ASP A 101 -15.07 15.00 -13.05
CA ASP A 101 -14.80 13.65 -13.55
C ASP A 101 -13.32 13.48 -13.89
N ILE A 102 -12.66 12.50 -13.28
CA ILE A 102 -11.22 12.28 -13.43
C ILE A 102 -10.84 11.82 -14.86
N SER A 103 -11.81 11.32 -15.63
CA SER A 103 -11.60 10.95 -17.04
C SER A 103 -11.36 12.15 -17.95
N LYS A 104 -11.84 13.34 -17.54
CA LYS A 104 -11.83 14.57 -18.34
C LYS A 104 -10.71 15.55 -18.00
N VAL A 105 -9.83 15.16 -17.07
CA VAL A 105 -8.68 15.98 -16.64
C VAL A 105 -7.37 15.31 -17.04
N LYS A 106 -6.31 16.10 -17.16
CA LYS A 106 -4.97 15.59 -17.47
C LYS A 106 -4.49 14.63 -16.40
N GLN A 107 -4.05 13.42 -16.78
CA GLN A 107 -3.52 12.41 -15.86
C GLN A 107 -2.37 12.96 -14.99
N LYS A 108 -1.46 13.76 -15.56
CA LYS A 108 -0.36 14.37 -14.82
C LYS A 108 -0.85 15.28 -13.68
N SER A 109 -1.90 16.07 -13.94
CA SER A 109 -2.49 16.97 -12.95
C SER A 109 -3.32 16.21 -11.91
N LEU A 110 -3.99 15.13 -12.29
CA LEU A 110 -4.68 14.25 -11.35
C LEU A 110 -3.68 13.63 -10.37
N ARG A 111 -2.66 12.95 -10.92
CA ARG A 111 -1.67 12.18 -10.14
C ARG A 111 -0.73 13.06 -9.32
N SER A 112 -0.61 14.36 -9.59
CA SER A 112 0.15 15.28 -8.73
C SER A 112 -0.49 15.47 -7.36
N HIS A 113 -1.82 15.34 -7.26
CA HIS A 113 -2.56 15.51 -6.01
C HIS A 113 -2.69 14.21 -5.20
N ILE A 114 -2.30 13.07 -5.77
CA ILE A 114 -2.49 11.74 -5.18
C ILE A 114 -1.14 11.11 -4.83
N GLY A 115 -0.94 10.71 -3.58
CA GLY A 115 0.16 9.84 -3.16
C GLY A 115 -0.30 8.42 -2.98
N VAL A 116 0.57 7.46 -3.27
CA VAL A 116 0.30 6.04 -3.09
C VAL A 116 1.43 5.41 -2.29
N VAL A 117 1.08 4.74 -1.21
CA VAL A 117 1.98 3.82 -0.51
C VAL A 117 1.53 2.40 -0.87
N PRO A 118 2.21 1.72 -1.81
CA PRO A 118 1.84 0.39 -2.25
C PRO A 118 2.24 -0.68 -1.22
N GLN A 119 1.69 -1.88 -1.38
CA GLN A 119 2.06 -3.07 -0.62
C GLN A 119 3.52 -3.44 -0.88
N ASP A 120 3.90 -3.53 -2.16
CA ASP A 120 5.23 -3.87 -2.60
C ASP A 120 5.98 -2.63 -3.07
N THR A 121 6.92 -2.18 -2.25
CA THR A 121 7.77 -1.04 -2.59
C THR A 121 8.94 -1.48 -3.47
N VAL A 122 9.00 -0.90 -4.67
CA VAL A 122 10.13 -1.03 -5.60
C VAL A 122 11.15 0.07 -5.36
N LEU A 123 12.43 -0.31 -5.31
CA LEU A 123 13.56 0.63 -5.30
C LEU A 123 14.22 0.62 -6.68
N PHE A 124 14.55 1.81 -7.17
CA PHE A 124 15.39 1.95 -8.36
C PHE A 124 16.83 1.56 -8.01
N ASN A 125 17.57 1.11 -9.01
CA ASN A 125 19.01 0.83 -8.93
C ASN A 125 19.79 2.16 -8.86
N ASP A 126 19.70 2.82 -7.70
CA ASP A 126 20.27 4.14 -7.41
C ASP A 126 20.48 4.28 -5.89
N THR A 127 20.95 5.44 -5.43
CA THR A 127 21.14 5.75 -4.01
C THR A 127 19.81 5.79 -3.24
N ILE A 128 19.86 5.64 -1.91
CA ILE A 128 18.71 5.88 -1.05
C ILE A 128 18.19 7.32 -1.21
N ARG A 129 19.10 8.29 -1.33
CA ARG A 129 18.78 9.71 -1.58
C ARG A 129 17.89 9.89 -2.80
N GLU A 130 18.31 9.38 -3.96
CA GLU A 130 17.53 9.50 -5.20
C GLU A 130 16.22 8.72 -5.14
N ASN A 131 16.23 7.56 -4.48
CA ASN A 131 15.02 6.80 -4.25
C ASN A 131 13.99 7.61 -3.46
N ILE A 132 14.37 8.36 -2.42
CA ILE A 132 13.45 9.22 -1.67
C ILE A 132 13.07 10.45 -2.50
N ARG A 133 14.05 11.11 -3.14
CA ARG A 133 13.86 12.28 -4.01
C ARG A 133 12.91 11.99 -5.18
N TYR A 134 12.74 10.74 -5.58
CA TYR A 134 11.75 10.32 -6.57
C TYR A 134 10.32 10.80 -6.25
N GLY A 135 9.98 11.02 -4.97
CA GLY A 135 8.70 11.62 -4.57
C GLY A 135 8.49 13.03 -5.12
N ARG A 136 9.56 13.82 -5.22
CA ARG A 136 9.60 15.16 -5.83
C ARG A 136 11.03 15.47 -6.30
N ILE A 137 11.27 15.32 -7.60
CA ILE A 137 12.62 15.42 -8.21
C ILE A 137 13.31 16.79 -8.00
N THR A 138 12.54 17.84 -7.69
CA THR A 138 13.06 19.19 -7.43
C THR A 138 13.41 19.42 -5.96
N ALA A 139 13.27 18.40 -5.10
CA ALA A 139 13.53 18.53 -3.67
C ALA A 139 15.03 18.63 -3.35
N SER A 140 15.35 19.47 -2.36
CA SER A 140 16.72 19.57 -1.84
C SER A 140 17.08 18.35 -0.99
N ASP A 141 18.38 18.16 -0.73
CA ASP A 141 18.89 17.12 0.16
C ASP A 141 18.33 17.24 1.57
N GLN A 142 18.17 18.48 2.06
CA GLN A 142 17.57 18.74 3.36
C GLN A 142 16.11 18.25 3.41
N GLU A 143 15.31 18.55 2.38
CA GLU A 143 13.91 18.07 2.33
C GLU A 143 13.84 16.54 2.26
N VAL A 144 14.79 15.89 1.59
CA VAL A 144 14.92 14.43 1.54
C VAL A 144 15.22 13.85 2.93
N GLU A 145 16.15 14.45 3.67
CA GLU A 145 16.50 14.03 5.03
C GLU A 145 15.35 14.25 6.02
N GLU A 146 14.63 15.37 5.91
CA GLU A 146 13.44 15.67 6.70
C GLU A 146 12.32 14.64 6.43
N ALA A 147 12.08 14.28 5.17
CA ALA A 147 11.11 13.26 4.80
C ALA A 147 11.51 11.87 5.33
N ALA A 148 12.79 11.53 5.29
CA ALA A 148 13.32 10.28 5.84
C ALA A 148 13.20 10.22 7.37
N ALA A 149 13.41 11.34 8.06
CA ALA A 149 13.21 11.44 9.50
C ALA A 149 11.73 11.30 9.87
N ALA A 150 10.84 11.94 9.12
CA ALA A 150 9.39 11.83 9.32
C ALA A 150 8.85 10.40 9.07
N ALA A 151 9.49 9.65 8.17
CA ALA A 151 9.23 8.23 7.91
C ALA A 151 9.96 7.26 8.86
N ASP A 152 10.73 7.78 9.82
CA ASP A 152 11.46 6.99 10.83
C ASP A 152 12.43 5.98 10.18
N ILE A 153 13.17 6.43 9.15
CA ILE A 153 14.26 5.67 8.50
C ILE A 153 15.62 6.40 8.52
N HIS A 154 15.65 7.70 8.84
CA HIS A 154 16.89 8.50 8.87
C HIS A 154 18.01 7.82 9.67
N ASP A 155 17.75 7.45 10.93
CA ASP A 155 18.76 6.85 11.80
C ASP A 155 19.30 5.54 11.21
N LYS A 156 18.42 4.75 10.59
CA LYS A 156 18.82 3.51 9.94
C LYS A 156 19.73 3.77 8.74
N ILE A 157 19.41 4.77 7.92
CA ILE A 157 20.25 5.18 6.78
C ILE A 157 21.65 5.58 7.26
N MET A 158 21.73 6.35 8.35
CA MET A 158 23.00 6.82 8.92
C MET A 158 23.85 5.69 9.51
N THR A 159 23.31 4.49 9.74
CA THR A 159 24.11 3.31 10.11
C THR A 159 24.84 2.66 8.94
N PHE A 160 24.48 2.98 7.69
CA PHE A 160 25.17 2.45 6.53
C PHE A 160 26.49 3.21 6.26
N PRO A 161 27.54 2.54 5.76
CA PRO A 161 28.84 3.17 5.51
C PRO A 161 28.77 4.44 4.65
N ASP A 162 27.91 4.45 3.63
CA ASP A 162 27.74 5.55 2.69
C ASP A 162 26.50 6.41 2.99
N GLY A 163 25.82 6.18 4.13
CA GLY A 163 24.63 6.91 4.51
C GLY A 163 23.57 6.95 3.40
N TYR A 164 23.11 8.15 3.04
CA TYR A 164 22.13 8.39 1.97
C TYR A 164 22.64 8.02 0.57
N ASP A 165 23.96 7.99 0.37
CA ASP A 165 24.58 7.68 -0.92
C ASP A 165 24.76 6.16 -1.10
N THR A 166 24.31 5.36 -0.13
CA THR A 166 24.24 3.90 -0.22
C THR A 166 23.41 3.48 -1.44
N GLN A 167 24.01 2.70 -2.32
CA GLN A 167 23.36 2.13 -3.51
C GLN A 167 22.37 1.02 -3.11
N VAL A 168 21.14 1.09 -3.60
CA VAL A 168 20.07 0.09 -3.37
C VAL A 168 19.51 -0.43 -4.69
N GLY A 169 18.56 -1.37 -4.63
CA GLY A 169 17.96 -2.03 -5.79
C GLY A 169 18.40 -3.49 -5.92
N GLU A 170 18.38 -4.03 -7.14
CA GLU A 170 18.71 -5.44 -7.43
C GLU A 170 20.19 -5.76 -7.22
N ARG A 171 21.08 -4.81 -7.53
CA ARG A 171 22.54 -4.95 -7.44
C ARG A 171 23.16 -4.22 -6.24
N GLY A 172 22.36 -3.45 -5.50
CA GLY A 172 22.79 -2.69 -4.33
C GLY A 172 22.55 -3.42 -3.00
N LEU A 173 22.68 -2.68 -1.91
CA LEU A 173 22.31 -3.15 -0.57
C LEU A 173 20.82 -3.50 -0.53
N LYS A 174 20.51 -4.68 0.02
CA LYS A 174 19.13 -5.14 0.18
C LYS A 174 18.53 -4.59 1.47
N LEU A 175 17.60 -3.66 1.33
CA LEU A 175 16.75 -3.21 2.43
C LEU A 175 15.74 -4.32 2.83
N SER A 176 15.44 -4.40 4.12
CA SER A 176 14.35 -5.21 4.66
C SER A 176 12.98 -4.73 4.15
N GLY A 177 11.93 -5.54 4.31
CA GLY A 177 10.56 -5.15 3.91
C GLY A 177 10.10 -3.85 4.57
N GLY A 178 10.33 -3.72 5.89
CA GLY A 178 9.99 -2.51 6.63
C GLY A 178 10.79 -1.29 6.21
N GLU A 179 12.09 -1.44 5.94
CA GLU A 179 12.94 -0.35 5.44
C GLU A 179 12.49 0.12 4.05
N LYS A 180 12.20 -0.80 3.12
CA LYS A 180 11.63 -0.44 1.82
C LYS A 180 10.35 0.34 1.98
N GLN A 181 9.47 -0.11 2.88
CA GLN A 181 8.19 0.55 3.11
C GLN A 181 8.36 1.96 3.67
N ARG A 182 9.32 2.18 4.58
CA ARG A 182 9.64 3.51 5.07
C ARG A 182 10.22 4.42 3.99
N VAL A 183 10.98 3.89 3.03
CA VAL A 183 11.39 4.66 1.83
C VAL A 183 10.16 5.09 1.02
N ALA A 184 9.15 4.23 0.84
CA ALA A 184 7.90 4.60 0.15
C ALA A 184 7.10 5.68 0.89
N ILE A 185 7.07 5.59 2.22
CA ILE A 185 6.46 6.59 3.08
C ILE A 185 7.20 7.91 2.96
N ALA A 186 8.54 7.91 3.00
CA ALA A 186 9.37 9.09 2.79
C ALA A 186 9.12 9.73 1.42
N ARG A 187 9.03 8.94 0.34
CA ARG A 187 8.64 9.43 -1.00
C ARG A 187 7.28 10.13 -0.98
N THR A 188 6.31 9.56 -0.27
CA THR A 188 4.95 10.11 -0.19
C THR A 188 4.90 11.36 0.69
N ILE A 189 5.66 11.42 1.78
CA ILE A 189 5.83 12.61 2.60
C ILE A 189 6.43 13.75 1.77
N LEU A 190 7.53 13.48 1.06
CA LEU A 190 8.24 14.46 0.23
C LEU A 190 7.37 14.98 -0.92
N LYS A 191 6.52 14.12 -1.49
CA LYS A 191 5.54 14.50 -2.51
C LYS A 191 4.46 15.45 -1.96
N ALA A 192 4.16 15.37 -0.66
CA ALA A 192 3.13 16.15 0.03
C ALA A 192 1.76 16.20 -0.71
N PRO A 193 1.18 15.05 -1.10
CA PRO A 193 -0.10 14.99 -1.79
C PRO A 193 -1.27 15.39 -0.87
N GLN A 194 -2.39 15.81 -1.45
CA GLN A 194 -3.62 16.13 -0.71
C GLN A 194 -4.55 14.92 -0.55
N ILE A 195 -4.44 13.93 -1.45
CA ILE A 195 -5.15 12.65 -1.38
C ILE A 195 -4.10 11.54 -1.17
N VAL A 196 -4.30 10.67 -0.18
CA VAL A 196 -3.39 9.58 0.15
C VAL A 196 -4.10 8.24 -0.05
N LEU A 197 -3.47 7.35 -0.82
CA LEU A 197 -3.92 5.98 -1.02
C LEU A 197 -2.92 5.04 -0.34
N LEU A 198 -3.41 4.20 0.57
CA LEU A 198 -2.62 3.15 1.19
C LEU A 198 -3.14 1.80 0.68
N ASP A 199 -2.35 1.04 -0.07
CA ASP A 199 -2.77 -0.27 -0.59
C ASP A 199 -2.01 -1.37 0.16
N GLU A 200 -2.63 -1.92 1.21
CA GLU A 200 -2.04 -2.98 2.05
C GLU A 200 -0.62 -2.69 2.57
N ALA A 201 -0.35 -1.43 2.90
CA ALA A 201 0.99 -0.92 3.22
C ALA A 201 1.73 -1.60 4.39
N THR A 202 1.07 -2.46 5.18
CA THR A 202 1.69 -3.18 6.31
C THR A 202 1.59 -4.70 6.23
N SER A 203 0.96 -5.27 5.19
CA SER A 203 0.60 -6.70 5.18
C SER A 203 1.79 -7.66 5.13
N ALA A 204 2.94 -7.21 4.60
CA ALA A 204 4.16 -8.00 4.46
C ALA A 204 5.13 -7.90 5.67
N LEU A 205 4.71 -7.27 6.77
CA LEU A 205 5.58 -6.91 7.89
C LEU A 205 5.29 -7.73 9.16
N ASP A 206 6.31 -7.88 10.01
CA ASP A 206 6.13 -8.40 11.36
C ASP A 206 5.39 -7.38 12.27
N THR A 207 4.77 -7.88 13.33
CA THR A 207 3.88 -7.10 14.21
C THR A 207 4.57 -5.88 14.86
N GLN A 208 5.86 -5.97 15.20
CA GLN A 208 6.56 -4.84 15.85
C GLN A 208 6.91 -3.76 14.82
N THR A 209 7.40 -4.17 13.65
CA THR A 209 7.65 -3.26 12.53
C THR A 209 6.37 -2.59 12.05
N GLU A 210 5.25 -3.33 11.99
CA GLU A 210 3.93 -2.81 11.62
C GLU A 210 3.49 -1.64 12.51
N ARG A 211 3.57 -1.78 13.84
CA ARG A 211 3.18 -0.69 14.77
C ARG A 211 3.98 0.58 14.55
N ASN A 212 5.29 0.46 14.32
CA ASN A 212 6.17 1.61 14.11
C ASN A 212 5.87 2.29 12.76
N ILE A 213 5.57 1.49 11.72
CA ILE A 213 5.20 2.01 10.41
C ILE A 213 3.82 2.64 10.41
N GLN A 214 2.85 2.09 11.16
CA GLN A 214 1.51 2.67 11.30
C GLN A 214 1.58 4.11 11.84
N ALA A 215 2.39 4.36 12.88
CA ALA A 215 2.57 5.71 13.40
C ALA A 215 3.14 6.69 12.36
N SER A 216 3.96 6.21 11.41
CA SER A 216 4.46 7.03 10.30
C SER A 216 3.37 7.26 9.25
N LEU A 217 2.57 6.25 8.94
CA LEU A 217 1.42 6.36 8.03
C LEU A 217 0.35 7.32 8.55
N ASP A 218 0.05 7.29 9.85
CA ASP A 218 -0.93 8.20 10.47
C ASP A 218 -0.51 9.67 10.29
N LYS A 219 0.80 9.97 10.40
CA LYS A 219 1.34 11.30 10.10
C LYS A 219 1.15 11.69 8.64
N VAL A 220 1.31 10.75 7.71
CA VAL A 220 1.06 11.00 6.27
C VAL A 220 -0.42 11.30 6.01
N CYS A 221 -1.34 10.66 6.73
CA CYS A 221 -2.78 10.77 6.50
C CYS A 221 -3.42 11.97 7.23
N THR A 222 -2.75 12.53 8.22
CA THR A 222 -3.27 13.63 9.04
C THR A 222 -3.69 14.83 8.17
N ASN A 223 -4.94 15.28 8.32
CA ASN A 223 -5.55 16.38 7.55
C ASN A 223 -5.59 16.16 6.03
N ARG A 224 -5.59 14.91 5.56
CA ARG A 224 -5.65 14.56 4.14
C ARG A 224 -6.79 13.60 3.86
N THR A 225 -7.39 13.72 2.68
CA THR A 225 -8.38 12.74 2.22
C THR A 225 -7.66 11.42 1.99
N THR A 226 -8.06 10.39 2.73
CA THR A 226 -7.31 9.13 2.77
C THR A 226 -8.20 7.95 2.42
N VAL A 227 -7.72 7.09 1.52
CA VAL A 227 -8.33 5.79 1.22
C VAL A 227 -7.35 4.69 1.57
N VAL A 228 -7.74 3.79 2.47
CA VAL A 228 -6.89 2.70 2.97
C VAL A 228 -7.49 1.37 2.58
N VAL A 229 -6.77 0.56 1.82
CA VAL A 229 -7.07 -0.87 1.66
C VAL A 229 -6.32 -1.62 2.74
N ALA A 230 -7.05 -2.27 3.63
CA ALA A 230 -6.46 -2.99 4.76
C ALA A 230 -6.76 -4.49 4.68
N HIS A 231 -5.71 -5.29 4.89
CA HIS A 231 -5.81 -6.72 5.12
C HIS A 231 -5.97 -7.03 6.63
N ARG A 232 -5.34 -6.23 7.49
CA ARG A 232 -5.44 -6.32 8.96
C ARG A 232 -6.47 -5.31 9.44
N LEU A 233 -7.54 -5.77 10.07
CA LEU A 233 -8.61 -4.87 10.50
C LEU A 233 -8.19 -3.98 11.68
N SER A 234 -7.17 -4.38 12.45
CA SER A 234 -6.64 -3.62 13.57
C SER A 234 -6.04 -2.27 13.15
N THR A 235 -5.55 -2.15 11.91
CA THR A 235 -4.94 -0.92 11.40
C THR A 235 -5.98 0.13 10.96
N ILE A 236 -7.26 -0.25 10.86
CA ILE A 236 -8.34 0.62 10.37
C ILE A 236 -9.42 0.90 11.40
N ILE A 237 -9.20 0.53 12.68
CA ILE A 237 -10.13 0.83 13.78
C ILE A 237 -10.43 2.33 13.85
N GLY A 238 -9.41 3.17 13.63
CA GLY A 238 -9.51 4.63 13.67
C GLY A 238 -10.08 5.28 12.42
N ALA A 239 -10.47 4.52 11.39
CA ALA A 239 -11.03 5.11 10.17
C ALA A 239 -12.39 5.75 10.45
N ASP A 240 -12.65 6.93 9.85
CA ASP A 240 -13.91 7.65 10.01
C ASP A 240 -15.09 6.86 9.44
N GLN A 241 -14.83 6.05 8.41
CA GLN A 241 -15.78 5.13 7.81
C GLN A 241 -15.06 3.92 7.22
N ILE A 242 -15.66 2.75 7.39
CA ILE A 242 -15.21 1.49 6.82
C ILE A 242 -16.27 1.04 5.81
N LEU A 243 -15.82 0.65 4.62
CA LEU A 243 -16.62 0.07 3.55
C LEU A 243 -16.21 -1.38 3.36
N VAL A 244 -17.15 -2.29 3.60
CA VAL A 244 -16.94 -3.72 3.35
C VAL A 244 -17.32 -4.02 1.91
N VAL A 245 -16.34 -4.41 1.11
CA VAL A 245 -16.50 -4.77 -0.29
C VAL A 245 -16.60 -6.29 -0.42
N SER A 246 -17.73 -6.78 -0.95
CA SER A 246 -17.96 -8.19 -1.28
C SER A 246 -18.58 -8.29 -2.67
N ASP A 247 -18.12 -9.26 -3.46
CA ASP A 247 -18.68 -9.56 -4.80
C ASP A 247 -18.80 -8.32 -5.71
N GLY A 248 -17.82 -7.42 -5.60
CA GLY A 248 -17.76 -6.18 -6.37
C GLY A 248 -18.72 -5.09 -5.93
N ARG A 249 -19.38 -5.21 -4.78
CA ARG A 249 -20.35 -4.26 -4.22
C ARG A 249 -19.95 -3.83 -2.81
N ILE A 250 -20.46 -2.67 -2.36
CA ILE A 250 -20.38 -2.28 -0.96
C ILE A 250 -21.50 -3.01 -0.20
N ALA A 251 -21.12 -4.04 0.57
CA ALA A 251 -22.03 -4.84 1.36
C ALA A 251 -22.41 -4.13 2.68
N GLU A 252 -21.43 -3.52 3.34
CA GLU A 252 -21.63 -2.83 4.62
C GLU A 252 -20.87 -1.51 4.66
N ARG A 253 -21.39 -0.58 5.46
CA ARG A 253 -20.76 0.71 5.75
C ARG A 253 -21.00 1.12 7.20
N GLY A 254 -20.01 1.72 7.83
CA GLY A 254 -20.10 2.24 9.18
C GLY A 254 -18.73 2.40 9.83
N ARG A 255 -18.72 2.81 11.09
CA ARG A 255 -17.52 2.79 11.94
C ARG A 255 -17.26 1.39 12.49
N HIS A 256 -16.06 1.16 13.03
CA HIS A 256 -15.66 -0.12 13.63
C HIS A 256 -16.71 -0.66 14.61
N GLU A 257 -17.09 0.15 15.61
CA GLU A 257 -18.06 -0.23 16.64
C GLU A 257 -19.44 -0.54 16.07
N GLU A 258 -19.91 0.27 15.10
CA GLU A 258 -21.20 0.08 14.44
C GLU A 258 -21.25 -1.22 13.65
N LEU A 259 -20.16 -1.55 12.94
CA LEU A 259 -20.06 -2.78 12.15
C LEU A 259 -19.93 -4.02 13.02
N LEU A 260 -19.26 -3.94 14.18
CA LEU A 260 -19.23 -5.02 15.17
C LEU A 260 -20.62 -5.28 15.75
N LEU A 261 -21.36 -4.22 16.11
CA LEU A 261 -22.72 -4.34 16.66
C LEU A 261 -23.71 -4.93 15.66
N LYS A 262 -23.51 -4.70 14.34
CA LYS A 262 -24.34 -5.30 13.29
C LYS A 262 -24.17 -6.81 13.17
N GLY A 263 -23.04 -7.37 13.64
CA GLY A 263 -22.77 -8.81 13.54
C GLY A 263 -22.71 -9.34 12.11
N GLY A 264 -22.32 -8.49 11.14
CA GLY A 264 -22.24 -8.83 9.73
C GLY A 264 -20.89 -9.40 9.30
N LEU A 265 -20.60 -9.32 8.00
CA LEU A 265 -19.37 -9.78 7.37
C LEU A 265 -18.13 -9.14 8.01
N TYR A 266 -18.21 -7.85 8.39
CA TYR A 266 -17.12 -7.20 9.11
C TYR A 266 -16.80 -7.89 10.45
N ALA A 267 -17.82 -8.16 11.26
CA ALA A 267 -17.67 -8.78 12.58
C ALA A 267 -17.11 -10.21 12.46
N ASP A 268 -17.57 -10.97 11.46
CA ASP A 268 -17.03 -12.29 11.15
C ASP A 268 -15.55 -12.26 10.78
N MET A 269 -15.14 -11.31 9.93
CA MET A 269 -13.73 -11.13 9.57
C MET A 269 -12.89 -10.73 10.79
N TRP A 270 -13.43 -9.85 11.64
CA TRP A 270 -12.77 -9.42 12.87
C TRP A 270 -12.50 -10.58 13.83
N LEU A 271 -13.51 -11.42 14.08
CA LEU A 271 -13.38 -12.58 14.97
C LEU A 271 -12.35 -13.59 14.44
N ARG A 272 -12.34 -13.85 13.14
CA ARG A 272 -11.35 -14.75 12.51
C ARG A 272 -9.93 -14.24 12.66
N GLN A 273 -9.71 -12.93 12.52
CA GLN A 273 -8.38 -12.34 12.68
C GLN A 273 -7.91 -12.35 14.14
N GLN A 274 -8.80 -12.18 15.12
CA GLN A 274 -8.44 -12.35 16.54
C GLN A 274 -8.01 -13.79 16.84
N GLN A 275 -8.77 -14.78 16.37
CA GLN A 275 -8.45 -16.20 16.60
C GLN A 275 -7.10 -16.60 15.99
N ALA A 276 -6.78 -16.10 14.79
CA ALA A 276 -5.50 -16.34 14.14
C ALA A 276 -4.32 -15.71 14.92
N HIS A 277 -4.51 -14.50 15.47
CA HIS A 277 -3.50 -13.82 16.27
C HIS A 277 -3.23 -14.53 17.61
N ASP A 278 -4.28 -15.07 18.25
CA ASP A 278 -4.14 -15.81 19.50
C ASP A 278 -3.42 -17.16 19.28
N SER A 279 -3.69 -17.85 18.17
CA SER A 279 -3.00 -19.12 17.85
C SER A 279 -1.50 -18.93 17.61
N ASP A 280 -1.09 -17.87 16.90
CA ASP A 280 0.35 -17.60 16.66
C ASP A 280 1.08 -17.27 17.97
N SER A 281 0.45 -16.51 18.87
CA SER A 281 1.05 -16.15 20.17
C SER A 281 1.22 -17.35 21.11
N SER A 282 0.34 -18.35 21.03
CA SER A 282 0.44 -19.58 21.83
C SER A 282 1.59 -20.50 21.38
N SER A 283 1.90 -20.52 20.10
CA SER A 283 2.98 -21.35 19.52
C SER A 283 4.40 -20.88 19.91
N ASP A 284 4.57 -19.57 20.12
CA ASP A 284 5.83 -18.98 20.61
C ASP A 284 6.09 -19.25 22.09
N THR A 285 5.04 -19.58 22.86
CA THR A 285 5.14 -19.85 24.29
C THR A 285 5.56 -21.31 24.55
N GLU A 286 5.01 -22.26 23.79
CA GLU A 286 5.40 -23.68 23.86
C GLU A 286 6.86 -23.93 23.43
N THR A 287 7.40 -23.10 22.55
CA THR A 287 8.79 -23.22 22.08
C THR A 287 9.82 -22.74 23.11
N LYS A 288 9.42 -21.82 24.01
CA LYS A 288 10.27 -21.39 25.14
C LYS A 288 10.30 -22.41 26.27
N ASP A 289 9.16 -23.02 26.61
CA ASP A 289 9.10 -24.00 27.71
C ASP A 289 9.90 -25.28 27.41
N ARG A 290 9.96 -25.73 26.15
CA ARG A 290 10.77 -26.89 25.75
C ARG A 290 12.29 -26.68 25.79
N LYS A 291 12.78 -25.43 25.81
CA LYS A 291 14.23 -25.15 25.92
C LYS A 291 14.73 -25.13 27.36
N SER A 292 13.85 -24.94 28.34
CA SER A 292 14.17 -24.94 29.77
C SER A 292 14.32 -26.34 30.39
N GLU A 293 13.79 -27.39 29.74
CA GLU A 293 13.79 -28.76 30.29
C GLU A 293 15.03 -29.61 29.94
N LYS A 294 15.99 -29.09 29.16
CA LYS A 294 17.21 -29.81 28.76
C LYS A 294 18.50 -29.17 29.26
N LEU A 295 18.65 -29.01 30.58
CA LEU A 295 19.98 -28.87 31.20
C LEU A 295 19.97 -29.49 32.61
N GLN A 296 20.15 -30.80 32.68
CA GLN A 296 20.79 -31.45 33.83
C GLN A 296 22.06 -32.17 33.35
N PRO A 297 23.23 -31.94 33.97
CA PRO A 297 24.48 -32.59 33.58
C PRO A 297 24.54 -34.04 34.10
N PRO A 298 25.23 -34.96 33.40
CA PRO A 298 25.34 -36.35 33.82
C PRO A 298 26.38 -36.52 34.95
N SER A 299 26.05 -37.37 35.92
CA SER A 299 26.92 -37.81 37.02
C SER A 299 28.09 -38.66 36.52
N ALA A 300 29.32 -38.28 36.85
CA ALA A 300 30.54 -39.01 36.51
C ALA A 300 30.75 -40.24 37.42
N SER A 301 30.91 -41.44 36.83
CA SER A 301 31.36 -42.64 37.52
C SER A 301 32.89 -42.76 37.49
N LEU A 302 33.53 -42.77 38.65
CA LEU A 302 34.95 -43.10 38.81
C LEU A 302 35.15 -44.62 38.75
N ALA A 303 35.92 -45.10 37.78
CA ALA A 303 36.44 -46.46 37.74
C ALA A 303 37.85 -46.50 38.37
N HIS A 304 38.01 -47.27 39.44
CA HIS A 304 39.30 -47.59 40.05
C HIS A 304 40.02 -48.69 39.26
N HIS A 305 41.27 -48.44 38.90
CA HIS A 305 42.25 -49.46 38.50
C HIS A 305 42.65 -50.34 39.70
N LYS A 306 42.67 -51.66 39.49
CA LYS A 306 43.55 -52.60 40.20
C LYS A 306 44.09 -53.65 39.22
N HIS A 307 45.39 -53.87 39.36
CA HIS A 307 46.30 -54.84 38.72
C HIS A 307 46.76 -54.57 37.29
#